data_AF-A0A6G9NEF9-F1
#
_entry.id   AF-A0A6G9NEF9-F1
#
_cell.length_a   1.000
_cell.length_b   1.000
_cell.length_c   1.000
_cell.angle_alpha   90.00
_cell.angle_beta   90.00
_cell.angle_gamma   90.00
#
_symmetry.space_group_name_H-M   'P 1'
#
loop_
_entity.id
_entity.type
_entity.pdbx_description
1 polymer ?
#
loop_
_entity_poly.entity_id
_entity_poly.type
_entity_poly.pdbx_seq_one_letter_code
_entity_poly.pdbx_strand_id
1 'polypeptide(L)'
;MLAGMRPELDDKSFVFVVIEDGASAPGNAFALVHEAEGTTAIVPTQDAEPLFARITLAVHSDLEGVGLTAAVSSALAAKGIACNVIAGFHHDHLFVPWERGVEALGILEALSHDARR
;
A
#
# COMPACT_ATOMS: atom_id res chain seq x y z
N MET A 1 -14.07 -5.41 -11.25
CA MET A 1 -13.15 -4.82 -10.27
C MET A 1 -11.73 -5.36 -10.47
N LEU A 2 -11.45 -6.63 -10.14
CA LEU A 2 -10.09 -7.22 -10.26
C LEU A 2 -9.53 -7.24 -11.70
N ALA A 3 -10.34 -7.60 -12.69
CA ALA A 3 -9.97 -7.63 -14.11
C ALA A 3 -9.45 -6.29 -14.69
N GLY A 4 -9.86 -5.18 -14.07
CA GLY A 4 -9.50 -3.82 -14.45
C GLY A 4 -8.41 -3.20 -13.58
N MET A 5 -7.89 -3.95 -12.59
CA MET A 5 -6.85 -3.47 -11.69
C MET A 5 -5.54 -3.27 -12.43
N ARG A 6 -4.96 -2.08 -12.30
CA ARG A 6 -3.63 -1.73 -12.79
C ARG A 6 -2.74 -1.39 -11.59
N PRO A 7 -1.98 -2.37 -11.07
CA PRO A 7 -1.05 -2.11 -9.98
C PRO A 7 0.17 -1.35 -10.53
N GLU A 8 0.60 -0.32 -9.82
CA GLU A 8 1.78 0.49 -10.19
C GLU A 8 2.72 0.62 -8.99
N LEU A 9 3.95 0.18 -9.15
CA LEU A 9 5.00 0.24 -8.13
C LEU A 9 5.68 1.63 -8.15
N ASP A 10 5.78 2.24 -6.98
CA ASP A 10 6.51 3.49 -6.77
C ASP A 10 8.03 3.28 -6.83
N ASP A 11 8.76 4.29 -7.29
CA ASP A 11 10.24 4.26 -7.34
C ASP A 11 10.88 4.64 -6.00
N LYS A 12 10.10 5.19 -5.07
CA LYS A 12 10.52 5.55 -3.71
C LYS A 12 10.17 4.47 -2.70
N SER A 13 11.03 4.35 -1.70
CA SER A 13 10.75 3.62 -0.48
C SER A 13 10.09 4.53 0.56
N PHE A 14 9.34 3.91 1.47
CA PHE A 14 8.58 4.57 2.53
C PHE A 14 8.86 3.94 3.88
N VAL A 15 8.67 4.69 4.96
CA VAL A 15 8.68 4.18 6.33
C VAL A 15 7.40 4.62 7.05
N PHE A 16 6.98 3.81 8.02
CA PHE A 16 5.92 4.13 8.97
C PHE A 16 6.57 4.60 10.27
N VAL A 17 6.28 5.83 10.70
CA VAL A 17 6.85 6.42 11.93
C VAL A 17 5.74 7.04 12.76
N VAL A 18 5.86 7.00 14.07
CA VAL A 18 4.96 7.75 14.97
C VAL A 18 5.52 9.16 15.13
N ILE A 19 4.68 10.17 14.93
CA ILE A 19 5.00 11.56 15.23
C ILE A 19 4.99 11.72 16.75
N GLU A 20 6.10 12.20 17.30
CA GLU A 20 6.22 12.49 18.72
C GLU A 20 5.31 13.65 19.17
N ASP A 21 4.77 13.55 20.39
CA ASP A 21 4.52 14.63 21.36
C ASP A 21 4.92 16.05 20.92
N GLY A 22 4.05 16.77 20.19
CA GLY A 22 4.25 18.20 19.87
C GLY A 22 5.16 18.47 18.66
N ALA A 23 5.66 17.44 17.99
CA ALA A 23 6.29 17.58 16.69
C ALA A 23 5.24 17.85 15.60
N SER A 24 5.64 18.62 14.58
CA SER A 24 4.80 18.83 13.40
C SER A 24 4.89 17.64 12.46
N ALA A 25 3.78 17.34 11.78
CA ALA A 25 3.77 16.32 10.74
C ALA A 25 4.78 16.65 9.62
N PRO A 26 5.54 15.66 9.12
CA PRO A 26 6.43 15.87 7.99
C PRO A 26 5.68 16.39 6.77
N GLY A 27 6.13 17.50 6.18
CA GLY A 27 5.44 18.14 5.05
C GLY A 27 5.39 17.30 3.76
N ASN A 28 6.20 16.24 3.68
CA ASN A 28 6.25 15.28 2.59
C ASN A 28 5.56 13.95 2.93
N ALA A 29 4.83 13.85 4.04
CA ALA A 29 4.10 12.65 4.40
C ALA A 29 3.09 12.29 3.32
N PHE A 30 3.10 11.03 2.90
CA PHE A 30 2.10 10.48 1.99
C PHE A 30 0.73 10.36 2.69
N ALA A 31 0.73 9.88 3.93
CA ALA A 31 -0.47 9.71 4.73
C ALA A 31 -0.18 9.99 6.20
N LEU A 32 -1.21 10.48 6.89
CA LEU A 32 -1.26 10.60 8.34
C LEU A 32 -2.44 9.79 8.85
N VAL A 33 -2.21 8.94 9.84
CA VAL A 33 -3.23 8.14 10.52
C VAL A 33 -3.21 8.53 11.98
N HIS A 34 -4.31 9.13 12.45
CA HIS A 34 -4.46 9.50 13.85
C HIS A 34 -4.99 8.28 14.63
N GLU A 35 -4.14 7.73 15.49
CA GLU A 35 -4.42 6.59 16.36
C GLU A 35 -4.59 7.06 17.81
N ALA A 36 -5.00 6.17 18.72
CA ALA A 36 -5.16 6.53 20.13
C ALA A 36 -3.80 6.77 20.81
N GLU A 37 -2.77 6.08 20.34
CA GLU A 37 -1.40 6.08 20.85
C GLU A 37 -0.53 7.20 20.28
N GLY A 38 -0.96 7.83 19.18
CA GLY A 38 -0.18 8.85 18.48
C GLY A 38 -0.61 9.01 17.03
N THR A 39 0.09 9.85 16.27
CA THR A 39 -0.15 9.98 14.82
C THR A 39 0.91 9.24 14.05
N THR A 40 0.53 8.20 13.32
CA THR A 40 1.42 7.52 12.38
C THR A 40 1.54 8.34 11.10
N ALA A 41 2.76 8.60 10.66
CA ALA A 41 3.09 9.19 9.36
C ALA A 41 3.76 8.16 8.45
N ILE A 42 3.32 8.11 7.20
CA ILE A 42 3.97 7.34 6.15
C ILE A 42 4.77 8.31 5.30
N VAL A 43 6.10 8.21 5.33
CA VAL A 43 6.98 9.20 4.70
C VAL A 43 7.93 8.55 3.69
N PRO A 44 8.19 9.18 2.54
CA PRO A 44 9.21 8.70 1.61
C PRO A 44 10.60 8.92 2.21
N THR A 45 11.42 7.87 2.22
CA THR A 45 12.80 7.90 2.75
C THR A 45 13.61 6.70 2.26
N GLN A 46 14.94 6.82 2.23
CA GLN A 46 15.88 5.71 2.06
C GLN A 46 16.74 5.46 3.31
N ASP A 47 16.59 6.30 4.34
CA ASP A 47 17.53 6.37 5.47
C ASP A 47 16.98 5.75 6.76
N ALA A 48 15.79 5.16 6.73
CA ALA A 48 15.14 4.59 7.90
C ALA A 48 14.54 3.21 7.61
N GLU A 49 14.79 2.25 8.49
CA GLU A 49 14.23 0.91 8.41
C GLU A 49 13.07 0.70 9.39
N PRO A 50 12.14 -0.23 9.10
CA PRO A 50 12.06 -1.03 7.87
C PRO A 50 11.49 -0.23 6.69
N LEU A 51 12.06 -0.42 5.50
CA LEU A 51 11.60 0.20 4.26
C LEU A 51 10.44 -0.60 3.62
N PHE A 52 9.49 0.14 3.07
CA PHE A 52 8.33 -0.39 2.35
C PHE A 52 8.27 0.13 0.92
N ALA A 53 7.87 -0.72 -0.01
CA ALA A 53 7.48 -0.38 -1.36
C ALA A 53 5.98 -0.09 -1.41
N ARG A 54 5.60 1.00 -2.07
CA ARG A 54 4.20 1.36 -2.30
C ARG A 54 3.75 0.87 -3.66
N ILE A 55 2.62 0.16 -3.69
CA ILE A 55 1.92 -0.22 -4.93
C ILE A 55 0.55 0.45 -4.92
N THR A 56 0.28 1.29 -5.92
CA THR A 56 -1.03 1.92 -6.10
C THR A 56 -1.91 1.03 -6.97
N LEU A 57 -3.12 0.71 -6.51
CA LEU A 57 -4.11 -0.03 -7.27
C LEU A 57 -5.01 0.95 -8.01
N ALA A 58 -4.66 1.29 -9.25
CA ALA A 58 -5.52 2.11 -10.09
C ALA A 58 -6.75 1.28 -10.53
N VAL A 59 -7.84 1.42 -9.79
CA VAL A 59 -9.14 0.83 -10.08
C VAL A 59 -10.18 1.95 -10.12
N HIS A 60 -11.09 1.92 -11.09
CA HIS A 60 -12.36 2.64 -10.98
C HIS A 60 -13.25 1.85 -10.02
N SER A 61 -12.98 1.94 -8.72
CA SER A 61 -13.80 1.31 -7.70
C SER A 61 -14.52 2.37 -6.90
N ASP A 62 -15.81 2.13 -6.66
CA ASP A 62 -16.56 2.82 -5.61
C ASP A 62 -15.96 2.45 -4.26
N LEU A 63 -15.95 3.39 -3.30
CA LEU A 63 -15.42 3.15 -1.94
C LEU A 63 -16.15 2.01 -1.20
N GLU A 64 -17.33 1.63 -1.69
CA GLU A 64 -18.14 0.52 -1.17
C GLU A 64 -17.87 -0.83 -1.88
N GLY A 65 -16.87 -0.89 -2.77
CA GLY A 65 -16.53 -2.08 -3.52
C GLY A 65 -16.06 -3.24 -2.64
N VAL A 66 -16.90 -4.28 -2.51
CA VAL A 66 -16.56 -5.47 -1.72
C VAL A 66 -15.63 -6.40 -2.50
N GLY A 67 -14.54 -6.83 -1.86
CA GLY A 67 -13.73 -7.97 -2.30
C GLY A 67 -12.36 -7.66 -2.89
N LEU A 68 -12.06 -6.42 -3.31
CA LEU A 68 -10.72 -6.06 -3.82
C LEU A 68 -9.65 -6.25 -2.75
N THR A 69 -9.81 -5.60 -1.59
CA THR A 69 -8.87 -5.69 -0.46
C THR A 69 -8.65 -7.13 -0.01
N ALA A 70 -9.73 -7.92 0.07
CA ALA A 70 -9.65 -9.33 0.43
C ALA A 70 -8.84 -10.15 -0.59
N ALA A 71 -9.08 -9.95 -1.89
CA ALA A 71 -8.37 -10.68 -2.94
C ALA A 71 -6.88 -10.32 -2.99
N VAL A 72 -6.53 -9.03 -2.93
CA VAL A 72 -5.12 -8.59 -3.00
C VAL A 72 -4.34 -9.00 -1.76
N SER A 73 -4.92 -8.84 -0.55
CA SER A 73 -4.27 -9.27 0.69
C SER A 73 -4.09 -10.78 0.74
N SER A 74 -5.08 -11.56 0.30
CA SER A 74 -4.99 -13.03 0.26
C SER A 74 -3.92 -13.52 -0.72
N ALA A 75 -3.83 -12.92 -1.91
CA ALA A 75 -2.84 -13.29 -2.91
C ALA A 75 -1.40 -13.05 -2.41
N LEU A 76 -1.16 -11.91 -1.75
CA LEU A 76 0.13 -11.57 -1.16
C LEU A 76 0.44 -12.43 0.07
N ALA A 77 -0.54 -12.65 0.95
CA ALA A 77 -0.39 -13.50 2.14
C ALA A 77 -0.07 -14.96 1.76
N ALA A 78 -0.62 -15.49 0.67
CA ALA A 78 -0.28 -16.82 0.15
C ALA A 78 1.20 -16.96 -0.28
N LYS A 79 1.91 -15.85 -0.44
CA LYS A 79 3.36 -15.77 -0.69
C LYS A 79 4.14 -15.26 0.52
N GLY A 80 3.49 -15.13 1.68
CA GLY A 80 4.10 -14.60 2.91
C GLY A 80 4.48 -13.12 2.81
N ILE A 81 3.83 -12.33 1.96
CA ILE A 81 4.08 -10.89 1.81
C ILE A 81 3.09 -10.15 2.72
N ALA A 82 3.61 -9.32 3.63
CA ALA A 82 2.80 -8.38 4.38
C ALA A 82 2.18 -7.35 3.43
N CYS A 83 0.90 -7.02 3.64
CA CYS A 83 0.14 -6.10 2.81
C CYS A 83 -0.57 -5.07 3.70
N ASN A 84 0.09 -3.94 3.93
CA ASN A 84 -0.45 -2.85 4.73
C ASN A 84 -1.22 -1.90 3.81
N VAL A 85 -2.54 -1.83 3.96
CA VAL A 85 -3.42 -1.12 3.02
C VAL A 85 -3.79 0.25 3.57
N ILE A 86 -3.68 1.28 2.72
CA ILE A 86 -4.24 2.61 2.93
C ILE A 86 -5.24 2.87 1.81
N ALA A 87 -6.53 2.90 2.14
CA ALA A 87 -7.58 3.22 1.18
C ALA A 87 -7.63 4.73 0.96
N GLY A 88 -7.32 5.17 -0.26
CA GLY A 88 -7.51 6.54 -0.70
C GLY A 88 -8.89 6.72 -1.34
N PHE A 89 -9.35 7.97 -1.48
CA PHE A 89 -10.62 8.27 -2.14
C PHE A 89 -10.65 7.77 -3.60
N HIS A 90 -9.52 7.84 -4.30
CA HIS A 90 -9.41 7.43 -5.70
C HIS A 90 -8.87 6.02 -5.88
N HIS A 91 -7.88 5.65 -5.07
CA HIS A 91 -7.11 4.41 -5.24
C HIS A 91 -6.72 3.84 -3.88
N ASP A 92 -6.62 2.51 -3.83
CA ASP A 92 -5.99 1.84 -2.70
C ASP A 92 -4.48 1.84 -2.87
N HIS A 93 -3.76 2.00 -1.76
CA HIS A 93 -2.31 1.96 -1.72
C HIS A 93 -1.85 0.83 -0.81
N LEU A 94 -1.08 -0.10 -1.36
CA LEU A 94 -0.52 -1.22 -0.63
C LEU A 94 0.93 -0.90 -0.28
N PHE A 95 1.32 -1.14 0.97
CA PHE A 95 2.71 -1.10 1.41
C PHE A 95 3.17 -2.52 1.73
N VAL A 96 4.20 -2.94 1.03
CA VAL A 96 4.84 -4.27 1.16
C VAL A 96 6.32 -4.08 1.51
N PRO A 97 7.03 -5.08 2.07
CA PRO A 97 8.46 -4.95 2.32
C PRO A 97 9.23 -4.52 1.06
N TRP A 98 10.13 -3.54 1.18
CA TRP A 98 10.81 -2.91 0.02
C TRP A 98 11.43 -3.93 -0.93
N GLU A 99 12.21 -4.87 -0.40
CA GLU A 99 12.89 -5.94 -1.17
C GLU A 99 11.94 -6.87 -1.94
N ARG A 100 10.65 -6.88 -1.58
CA ARG A 100 9.62 -7.70 -2.20
C ARG A 100 8.65 -6.90 -3.07
N GLY A 101 8.90 -5.61 -3.30
CA GLY A 101 8.03 -4.74 -4.10
C GLY A 101 7.78 -5.25 -5.52
N VAL A 102 8.84 -5.68 -6.22
CA VAL A 102 8.75 -6.22 -7.59
C VAL A 102 8.01 -7.57 -7.60
N GLU A 103 8.27 -8.44 -6.62
CA GLU A 103 7.56 -9.71 -6.49
C GLU A 103 6.05 -9.49 -6.25
N ALA A 104 5.71 -8.59 -5.34
CA ALA A 104 4.34 -8.22 -5.04
C ALA A 104 3.61 -7.65 -6.27
N LEU A 105 4.28 -6.77 -7.03
CA LEU A 105 3.73 -6.24 -8.28
C LEU A 105 3.35 -7.37 -9.25
N GLY A 106 4.27 -8.32 -9.50
CA GLY A 106 4.01 -9.44 -10.40
C GLY A 106 2.86 -10.35 -9.95
N ILE A 107 2.70 -10.56 -8.64
CA ILE A 107 1.55 -11.30 -8.08
C ILE A 107 0.23 -10.59 -8.38
N LEU A 108 0.20 -9.26 -8.21
CA LEU A 108 -1.00 -8.46 -8.42
C LEU A 108 -1.35 -8.35 -9.92
N GLU A 109 -0.35 -8.23 -10.80
CA GLU A 109 -0.56 -8.28 -12.25
C GLU A 109 -1.14 -9.62 -12.70
N ALA A 110 -0.62 -10.73 -12.17
CA ALA A 110 -1.16 -12.07 -12.43
C ALA A 110 -2.61 -12.21 -11.94
N LEU A 111 -2.91 -11.71 -10.73
CA LEU A 111 -4.27 -11.70 -10.18
C LEU A 111 -5.25 -10.91 -11.07
N SER A 112 -4.83 -9.73 -11.56
CA SER A 112 -5.63 -8.93 -12.49
C SER A 112 -5.87 -9.66 -13.82
N HIS A 113 -4.83 -10.33 -14.33
CA HIS A 113 -4.91 -11.09 -15.57
C HIS A 113 -5.83 -12.31 -15.46
N ASP A 114 -5.75 -13.08 -14.39
CA ASP A 114 -6.60 -14.26 -14.19
C ASP A 114 -8.07 -13.90 -14.00
N ALA A 115 -8.36 -12.74 -13.40
CA ALA A 115 -9.73 -12.24 -13.30
C ALA A 115 -10.35 -11.80 -14.63
N ARG A 116 -9.55 -11.65 -15.71
CA ARG A 116 -10.04 -11.34 -17.07
C ARG A 116 -10.42 -12.58 -17.89
N ARG A 117 -9.99 -13.77 -17.46
CA ARG A 117 -10.27 -15.04 -18.14
C ARG A 117 -11.62 -15.59 -17.73
#